data_AF-A0AA50DZT2-F1
#
_entry.id   AF-A0AA50DZT2-F1
#
_cell.length_a   1.000
_cell.length_b   1.000
_cell.length_c   1.000
_cell.angle_alpha   90.00
_cell.angle_beta   90.00
_cell.angle_gamma   90.00
#
_symmetry.space_group_name_H-M   'P 1'
#
loop_
_entity.id
_entity.type
_entity.pdbx_description
1 polymer ?
#
loop_
_entity_poly.entity_id
_entity_poly.type
_entity_poly.pdbx_seq_one_letter_code
_entity_poly.pdbx_strand_id
1 'polypeptide(L)' 'MGESLILLNSPDQTGEALQQVLHDVERLEAIACNGRERLGQAGAARRIAEILREQWC' A
#
# COMPACT_ATOMS: atom_id res chain seq x y z
N MET A 1 -7.77 5.17 -5.82
CA MET A 1 -6.81 5.66 -6.83
C MET A 1 -6.27 7.01 -6.39
N GLY A 2 -7.10 7.91 -5.83
CA GLY A 2 -6.61 9.06 -5.05
C GLY A 2 -5.84 8.68 -3.77
N GLU A 3 -5.36 9.71 -3.03
CA GLU A 3 -4.54 9.74 -1.79
C GLU A 3 -3.24 8.91 -1.81
N SER A 4 -3.33 7.64 -2.23
CA SER A 4 -2.25 6.63 -2.21
C SER A 4 -1.40 6.55 -3.48
N LEU A 5 -1.67 7.39 -4.49
CA LEU A 5 -0.90 7.43 -5.73
C LEU A 5 -0.51 8.88 -6.05
N ILE A 6 0.79 9.12 -6.21
CA ILE A 6 1.35 10.44 -6.47
C ILE A 6 2.03 10.39 -7.84
N LEU A 7 1.50 11.16 -8.78
CA LEU A 7 2.08 11.34 -10.11
C LEU A 7 3.12 12.46 -10.05
N LEU A 8 4.33 12.15 -10.51
CA LEU A 8 5.42 13.09 -10.64
C LEU A 8 5.73 13.30 -12.12
N ASN A 9 6.18 14.50 -12.47
CA ASN A 9 6.52 14.83 -13.85
C ASN A 9 7.90 14.29 -14.23
N SER A 10 8.76 14.01 -13.25
CA SER A 10 10.12 13.53 -13.46
C SER A 10 10.65 12.74 -12.24
N PRO A 11 11.58 11.79 -12.43
CA PRO A 11 12.09 10.95 -11.34
C PRO A 11 12.83 11.70 -10.23
N ASP A 12 13.46 12.84 -10.54
CA ASP A 12 14.21 13.66 -9.58
C ASP A 12 13.32 14.29 -8.51
N GLN A 13 12.03 14.46 -8.77
CA GLN A 13 11.04 14.95 -7.79
C GLN A 13 10.70 13.92 -6.71
N THR A 14 11.14 12.66 -6.87
CA THR A 14 10.78 11.56 -5.95
C THR A 14 11.22 11.85 -4.52
N GLY A 15 12.42 12.41 -4.33
CA GLY A 15 12.94 12.69 -2.98
C GLY A 15 12.09 13.71 -2.23
N GLU A 16 11.77 14.82 -2.88
CA GLU A 16 10.93 15.88 -2.31
C GLU A 16 9.50 15.38 -2.04
N ALA A 17 8.90 14.68 -3.00
CA ALA A 17 7.54 14.14 -2.85
C ALA A 17 7.47 13.12 -1.70
N LEU A 18 8.48 12.26 -1.56
CA LEU A 18 8.57 11.33 -0.45
C LEU A 18 8.69 12.08 0.87
N GLN A 19 9.52 13.12 0.94
CA GLN A 19 9.67 13.93 2.14
C GLN A 19 8.35 14.59 2.55
N GLN A 20 7.60 15.15 1.61
CA GLN A 20 6.29 15.77 1.87
C GLN A 20 5.30 14.75 2.47
N VAL A 21 5.23 13.54 1.91
CA VAL A 21 4.36 12.48 2.43
C VAL A 21 4.79 12.03 3.83
N LEU A 22 6.08 11.85 4.06
CA LEU A 22 6.58 11.38 5.36
C LEU A 22 6.38 12.40 6.50
N HIS A 23 6.21 13.68 6.18
CA HIS A 23 5.93 14.73 7.16
C HIS A 23 4.43 15.06 7.31
N ASP A 24 3.57 14.37 6.57
CA ASP A 24 2.11 14.56 6.61
C ASP A 24 1.44 13.31 7.22
N VAL A 25 1.21 13.36 8.53
CA VAL A 25 0.66 12.25 9.31
C VAL A 25 -0.77 11.91 8.88
N GLU A 26 -1.61 12.92 8.64
CA GLU A 26 -3.01 12.69 8.23
C GLU A 26 -3.07 11.97 6.89
N ARG A 27 -2.21 12.37 5.95
CA ARG A 27 -2.10 11.69 4.65
C ARG A 27 -1.61 10.25 4.79
N LEU A 28 -0.63 9.98 5.67
CA LEU A 28 -0.18 8.61 5.94
C LEU A 28 -1.30 7.73 6.49
N GLU A 29 -2.13 8.27 7.39
CA GLU A 29 -3.30 7.57 7.93
C GLU A 29 -4.35 7.30 6.85
N ALA A 30 -4.64 8.28 6.00
CA ALA A 30 -5.55 8.13 4.86
C ALA A 30 -5.09 7.05 3.89
N ILE A 31 -3.78 7.01 3.56
CA ILE A 31 -3.18 5.97 2.72
C ILE A 31 -3.35 4.58 3.34
N ALA A 32 -3.07 4.45 4.64
CA ALA A 32 -3.19 3.18 5.35
C ALA A 32 -4.65 2.70 5.43
N CYS A 33 -5.59 3.61 5.69
CA CYS A 33 -7.01 3.33 5.69
C CYS A 33 -7.48 2.85 4.32
N ASN A 34 -7.17 3.61 3.27
CA ASN A 34 -7.56 3.27 1.90
C ASN A 34 -6.99 1.92 1.45
N GLY A 35 -5.74 1.63 1.82
CA GLY A 35 -5.11 0.34 1.55
C GLY A 35 -5.88 -0.82 2.17
N ARG A 36 -6.32 -0.67 3.44
CA ARG A 36 -7.08 -1.68 4.17
C ARG A 36 -8.48 -1.88 3.62
N GLU A 37 -9.19 -0.79 3.26
CA GLU A 37 -10.53 -0.86 2.68
C GLU A 37 -10.52 -1.55 1.32
N ARG A 38 -9.50 -1.31 0.49
CA ARG A 38 -9.42 -1.86 -0.86
C ARG A 38 -8.82 -3.25 -0.93
N LEU A 39 -7.76 -3.51 -0.18
CA LEU A 39 -6.97 -4.74 -0.26
C LEU A 39 -7.27 -5.73 0.87
N GLY A 40 -8.03 -5.30 1.88
CA GLY A 40 -8.33 -6.09 3.06
C GLY A 40 -7.12 -6.26 3.97
N GLN A 41 -7.19 -7.27 4.83
CA GLN A 41 -6.12 -7.58 5.78
C GLN A 41 -4.95 -8.28 5.07
N ALA A 42 -3.74 -7.92 5.50
CA ALA A 42 -2.51 -8.57 5.05
C ALA A 42 -2.56 -10.11 5.23
N GLY A 43 -1.71 -10.82 4.49
CA GLY A 43 -1.59 -12.27 4.59
C GLY A 43 -2.34 -13.06 3.52
N ALA A 44 -2.80 -12.43 2.43
CA ALA A 44 -3.40 -13.14 1.31
C ALA A 44 -2.50 -14.25 0.77
N ALA A 45 -1.21 -13.96 0.54
CA ALA A 45 -0.24 -14.95 0.07
C ALA A 45 -0.10 -16.15 1.02
N ARG A 46 -0.06 -15.89 2.34
CA ARG A 46 -0.01 -16.93 3.36
C ARG A 46 -1.26 -17.81 3.32
N ARG A 47 -2.46 -17.20 3.29
CA ARG A 47 -3.74 -17.92 3.22
C ARG A 47 -3.82 -18.80 1.97
N ILE A 48 -3.37 -18.28 0.84
CA ILE A 48 -3.30 -19.04 -0.42
C ILE A 48 -2.39 -20.26 -0.26
N ALA A 49 -1.18 -20.07 0.29
CA ALA A 49 -0.23 -21.15 0.50
C ALA A 49 -0.78 -22.23 1.46
N GLU A 50 -1.46 -21.83 2.52
CA GLU A 50 -2.11 -22.75 3.48
C GLU A 50 -3.19 -23.60 2.78
N ILE A 51 -4.08 -22.98 2.00
CA ILE A 51 -5.13 -23.69 1.24
C ILE A 51 -4.53 -24.64 0.21
N LEU A 52 -3.51 -24.21 -0.53
CA LEU A 52 -2.86 -25.06 -1.53
C LEU A 52 -2.21 -26.30 -0.88
N ARG A 53 -1.60 -26.12 0.29
CA ARG A 53 -1.05 -27.23 1.06
C ARG A 53 -2.14 -28.18 1.55
N GLU A 54 -3.26 -27.67 2.06
CA GLU A 54 -4.38 -28.50 2.54
C GLU A 54 -5.07 -29.31 1.45
N GLN A 55 -5.12 -28.79 0.21
CA GLN A 55 -5.82 -29.45 -0.90
C GLN A 55 -4.95 -30.42 -1.72
N TRP A 56 -3.62 -30.24 -1.72
CA TRP A 56 -2.71 -30.99 -2.61
C TRP A 56 -1.49 -31.63 -1.92
N CYS A 57 -1.35 -31.57 -0.60
CA CYS A 57 -0.36 -32.33 0.18
C CYS A 57 -1.04 -33.25 1.19
#